data_AF-A0A9D9X3X9-F1
#
_entry.id   AF-A0A9D9X3X9-F1
#
_cell.length_a   1.000
_cell.length_b   1.000
_cell.length_c   1.000
_cell.angle_alpha   90.00
_cell.angle_beta   90.00
_cell.angle_gamma   90.00
#
_symmetry.space_group_name_H-M   'P 1'
#
loop_
_entity.id
_entity.type
_entity.pdbx_description
1 polymer ?
#
loop_
_entity_poly.entity_id
_entity_poly.type
_entity_poly.pdbx_seq_one_letter_code
_entity_poly.pdbx_strand_id
1 'polypeptide(L)'
;LTESGASALDKVAQALIDRPSLKMTVTGVSDPAAERAAFVQAALDARLMQELKKEAARAGAPAVAASATASPQAPAGAERERLLKAVYRQTDMPDKPRNLIGLAKDIPAAEMESLLKSRIAVSDEGMRELALQRGLVVRDALIAKGLPSERLFIASPKMRAQEASTEAWAPSARLSLTNN
;
A
#
# COMPACT_ATOMS: atom_id res chain seq x y z
N LEU A 1 3.82 5.82 9.06
CA LEU A 1 3.71 5.41 10.48
C LEU A 1 2.94 6.50 11.23
N THR A 2 2.04 6.15 12.14
CA THR A 2 1.43 7.15 13.03
C THR A 2 2.46 7.65 14.04
N GLU A 3 2.25 8.83 14.65
CA GLU A 3 3.13 9.35 15.70
C GLU A 3 3.23 8.39 16.90
N SER A 4 2.09 7.81 17.31
CA SER A 4 2.04 6.78 18.35
C SER A 4 2.85 5.53 17.99
N GLY A 5 2.79 5.10 16.73
CA GLY A 5 3.58 3.99 16.21
C GLY A 5 5.07 4.30 16.17
N ALA A 6 5.45 5.52 15.80
CA ALA A 6 6.84 5.95 15.79
C ALA A 6 7.45 5.91 17.21
N SER A 7 6.75 6.46 18.21
CA SER A 7 7.18 6.43 19.61
C SER A 7 7.26 5.01 20.18
N ALA A 8 6.33 4.13 19.81
CA ALA A 8 6.40 2.72 20.19
C ALA A 8 7.64 2.03 19.60
N LEU A 9 7.99 2.32 18.35
CA LEU A 9 9.19 1.79 17.71
C LEU A 9 10.48 2.34 18.35
N ASP A 10 10.49 3.59 18.82
CA ASP A 10 11.64 4.15 19.55
C ASP A 10 11.93 3.36 20.82
N LYS A 11 10.89 3.06 21.61
CA LYS A 11 11.02 2.27 22.85
C LYS A 11 11.49 0.85 22.57
N VAL A 12 10.95 0.23 21.53
CA VAL A 12 11.38 -1.11 21.09
C VAL A 12 12.83 -1.11 20.63
N ALA A 13 13.23 -0.10 19.85
CA ALA A 13 14.60 0.04 19.38
C ALA A 13 15.57 0.18 20.55
N GLN A 14 15.27 1.05 21.51
CA GLN A 14 16.08 1.22 22.71
C GLN A 14 16.21 -0.09 23.51
N ALA A 15 15.11 -0.79 23.74
CA ALA A 15 15.13 -2.05 24.49
C ALA A 15 15.99 -3.14 23.82
N LEU A 16 16.02 -3.17 22.49
CA LEU A 16 16.86 -4.10 21.72
C LEU A 16 18.33 -3.67 21.70
N ILE A 17 18.63 -2.37 21.75
CA ILE A 17 20.00 -1.85 21.92
C ILE A 17 20.53 -2.24 23.31
N ASP A 18 19.73 -2.01 24.35
CA ASP A 18 20.11 -2.28 25.74
C ASP A 18 20.28 -3.78 26.03
N ARG A 19 19.63 -4.64 25.25
CA ARG A 19 19.65 -6.10 25.42
C ARG A 19 20.07 -6.81 24.14
N PRO A 20 21.40 -6.92 23.87
CA PRO A 20 21.91 -7.49 22.62
C PRO A 20 21.52 -8.96 22.37
N SER A 21 21.19 -9.72 23.42
CA SER A 21 20.77 -11.13 23.30
C SER A 21 19.37 -11.32 22.71
N LEU A 22 18.55 -10.27 22.68
CA LEU A 22 17.19 -10.34 22.18
C LEU A 22 17.14 -10.27 20.65
N LYS A 23 16.24 -11.06 20.07
CA LYS A 23 15.84 -11.01 18.67
C LYS A 23 14.38 -10.58 18.57
N MET A 24 14.03 -9.90 17.49
CA MET A 24 12.68 -9.43 17.23
C MET A 24 12.11 -10.12 16.01
N THR A 25 10.90 -10.65 16.14
CA THR A 25 10.08 -11.14 15.04
C THR A 25 8.90 -10.22 14.81
N VAL A 26 8.78 -9.70 13.59
CA VAL A 26 7.70 -8.81 13.16
C VAL A 26 6.71 -9.61 12.32
N THR A 27 5.43 -9.54 12.67
CA THR A 27 4.33 -10.13 11.90
C THR A 27 3.38 -9.03 11.49
N GLY A 28 3.33 -8.69 10.21
CA GLY A 28 2.32 -7.74 9.74
C GLY A 28 0.93 -8.38 9.69
N VAL A 29 -0.09 -7.55 9.90
CA VAL A 29 -1.50 -7.98 9.94
C VAL A 29 -2.32 -7.15 8.95
N SER A 30 -3.25 -7.81 8.28
CA SER A 30 -4.29 -7.18 7.46
C SER A 30 -5.69 -7.65 7.84
N ASP A 31 -6.69 -6.84 7.53
CA ASP A 31 -8.10 -7.20 7.63
C ASP A 31 -8.76 -7.02 6.25
N PRO A 32 -9.11 -8.11 5.56
CA PRO A 32 -9.69 -8.01 4.23
C PRO A 32 -10.99 -7.21 4.15
N ALA A 33 -11.83 -7.29 5.18
CA ALA A 33 -13.13 -6.65 5.21
C ALA A 33 -13.00 -5.15 5.54
N ALA A 34 -12.27 -4.81 6.59
CA ALA A 34 -12.08 -3.43 7.03
C ALA A 34 -11.23 -2.62 6.04
N GLU A 35 -10.35 -3.27 5.28
CA GLU A 35 -9.37 -2.59 4.43
C GLU A 35 -9.70 -2.64 2.94
N ARG A 36 -10.79 -3.31 2.55
CA ARG A 36 -11.18 -3.48 1.16
C ARG A 36 -11.20 -2.17 0.38
N ALA A 37 -11.83 -1.13 0.93
CA ALA A 37 -11.96 0.17 0.26
C ALA A 37 -10.60 0.86 0.10
N ALA A 38 -9.78 0.84 1.14
CA ALA A 38 -8.44 1.44 1.12
C ALA A 38 -7.50 0.70 0.16
N PHE A 39 -7.57 -0.64 0.12
CA PHE A 39 -6.81 -1.45 -0.82
C PHE A 39 -7.17 -1.13 -2.28
N VAL A 40 -8.48 -1.05 -2.58
CA VAL A 40 -8.97 -0.70 -3.92
C VAL A 40 -8.53 0.72 -4.32
N GLN A 41 -8.58 1.67 -3.38
CA GLN A 41 -8.10 3.03 -3.61
C GLN A 41 -6.60 3.05 -3.93
N ALA A 42 -5.78 2.41 -3.09
CA ALA A 42 -4.33 2.38 -3.26
C ALA A 42 -3.92 1.69 -4.57
N ALA A 43 -4.60 0.61 -4.95
CA ALA A 43 -4.36 -0.07 -6.21
C ALA A 43 -4.70 0.79 -7.43
N LEU A 44 -5.76 1.60 -7.36
CA LEU A 44 -6.05 2.59 -8.40
C LEU A 44 -4.96 3.66 -8.47
N ASP A 45 -4.61 4.27 -7.34
CA ASP A 45 -3.60 5.32 -7.28
C ASP A 45 -2.24 4.82 -7.82
N ALA A 46 -1.86 3.56 -7.54
CA ALA A 46 -0.68 2.92 -8.10
C ALA A 46 -0.73 2.82 -9.64
N ARG A 47 -1.89 2.49 -10.22
CA ARG A 47 -2.08 2.48 -11.69
C ARG A 47 -1.97 3.88 -12.28
N LEU A 48 -2.51 4.89 -11.62
CA LEU A 48 -2.38 6.29 -12.06
C LEU A 48 -0.92 6.74 -12.04
N MET A 49 -0.18 6.41 -10.97
CA MET A 49 1.25 6.69 -10.87
C MET A 49 2.07 5.95 -11.93
N GLN A 50 1.68 4.73 -12.28
CA GLN A 50 2.32 3.99 -13.37
C GLN A 50 2.08 4.69 -14.72
N GLU A 51 0.86 5.18 -14.98
CA GLU A 51 0.57 5.92 -16.19
C GLU A 51 1.34 7.24 -16.25
N LEU A 52 1.41 7.98 -15.14
CA LEU A 52 2.22 9.19 -15.05
C LEU A 52 3.69 8.94 -15.39
N LYS A 53 4.26 7.85 -14.86
CA LYS A 53 5.64 7.44 -15.18
C LYS A 53 5.82 7.09 -16.66
N LYS A 54 4.83 6.44 -17.29
CA LYS A 54 4.85 6.15 -18.73
C LYS A 54 4.77 7.41 -19.57
N GLU A 55 3.91 8.37 -19.20
CA GLU A 55 3.82 9.68 -19.86
C GLU A 55 5.17 10.42 -19.80
N ALA A 56 5.79 10.48 -18.62
CA ALA A 56 7.10 11.11 -18.43
C ALA A 56 8.19 10.45 -19.28
N ALA A 57 8.23 9.11 -19.33
CA ALA A 57 9.18 8.37 -20.15
C ALA A 57 9.00 8.65 -21.66
N ARG A 58 7.76 8.74 -22.14
CA ARG A 58 7.46 9.10 -23.55
C ARG A 58 7.84 10.54 -23.89
N ALA A 59 7.75 11.45 -22.92
CA ALA A 59 8.14 12.85 -23.08
C ALA A 59 9.66 13.07 -23.03
N GLY A 60 10.47 12.02 -22.87
CA GLY A 60 11.92 12.13 -22.73
C GLY A 60 12.36 12.83 -21.44
N ALA A 61 11.46 13.00 -20.47
CA ALA A 61 11.79 13.55 -19.17
C ALA A 61 12.68 12.55 -18.42
N PRO A 62 13.74 12.98 -17.72
CA PRO A 62 14.46 12.10 -16.81
C PRO A 62 13.44 11.51 -15.85
N ALA A 63 13.51 10.20 -15.60
CA ALA A 63 12.65 9.54 -14.64
C ALA A 63 12.67 10.40 -13.38
N VAL A 64 11.53 11.00 -13.02
CA VAL A 64 11.42 11.75 -11.77
C VAL A 64 11.95 10.80 -10.71
N ALA A 65 13.13 11.12 -10.18
CA ALA A 65 13.73 10.40 -9.10
C ALA A 65 12.76 10.61 -7.95
N ALA A 66 11.78 9.72 -7.83
CA ALA A 66 10.99 9.61 -6.64
C ALA A 66 12.04 9.38 -5.56
N SER A 67 12.33 10.43 -4.78
CA SER A 67 13.17 10.33 -3.60
C SER A 67 12.77 9.05 -2.89
N ALA A 68 13.71 8.13 -2.72
CA ALA A 68 13.47 6.84 -2.05
C ALA A 68 12.99 7.00 -0.60
N THR A 69 12.90 8.24 -0.11
CA THR A 69 12.46 8.66 1.20
C THR A 69 11.05 9.28 1.24
N ALA A 70 10.41 9.55 0.11
CA ALA A 70 9.04 10.08 0.06
C ALA A 70 8.11 9.04 -0.59
N SER A 71 7.04 8.63 0.11
CA SER A 71 5.97 7.86 -0.53
C SER A 71 5.45 8.66 -1.72
N PRO A 72 5.39 8.09 -2.94
CA PRO A 72 4.87 8.81 -4.09
C PRO A 72 3.45 9.29 -3.78
N GLN A 73 3.28 10.60 -3.74
CA GLN A 73 2.00 11.21 -3.42
C GLN A 73 1.01 10.90 -4.54
N ALA A 74 -0.20 10.50 -4.18
CA ALA A 74 -1.24 10.22 -5.16
C ALA A 74 -1.53 11.50 -5.98
N PRO A 75 -1.72 11.37 -7.32
CA PRO A 75 -2.04 12.52 -8.16
C PRO A 75 -3.38 13.14 -7.73
N ALA A 76 -3.49 14.46 -7.85
CA ALA A 76 -4.64 15.24 -7.38
C ALA A 76 -5.14 16.23 -8.44
N GLY A 77 -6.38 16.72 -8.25
CA GLY A 77 -7.00 17.72 -9.12
C GLY A 77 -7.02 17.33 -10.60
N ALA A 78 -6.71 18.29 -11.48
CA ALA A 78 -6.72 18.10 -12.93
C ALA A 78 -5.75 17.01 -13.42
N GLU A 79 -4.63 16.78 -12.72
CA GLU A 79 -3.71 15.70 -13.06
C GLU A 79 -4.35 14.33 -12.85
N ARG A 80 -5.03 14.14 -11.71
CA ARG A 80 -5.76 12.91 -11.42
C ARG A 80 -6.84 12.64 -12.47
N GLU A 81 -7.62 13.65 -12.82
CA GLU A 81 -8.69 13.51 -13.83
C GLU A 81 -8.13 13.11 -15.20
N ARG A 82 -7.00 13.73 -15.62
CA ARG A 82 -6.31 13.38 -16.86
C ARG A 82 -5.85 11.91 -16.84
N LEU A 83 -5.19 11.49 -15.77
CA LEU A 83 -4.68 10.12 -15.62
C LEU A 83 -5.83 9.10 -15.53
N LEU A 84 -6.91 9.41 -14.80
CA LEU A 84 -8.11 8.58 -14.74
C LEU A 84 -8.68 8.34 -16.13
N LYS A 85 -8.80 9.39 -16.94
CA LYS A 85 -9.27 9.30 -18.32
C LYS A 85 -8.36 8.46 -19.21
N ALA A 86 -7.04 8.62 -19.07
CA ALA A 86 -6.06 7.82 -19.80
C ALA A 86 -6.19 6.33 -19.44
N VAL A 87 -6.19 6.01 -18.15
CA VAL A 87 -6.30 4.62 -17.66
C VAL A 87 -7.66 4.02 -18.01
N TYR A 88 -8.77 4.75 -17.86
CA TYR A 88 -10.11 4.31 -18.24
C TYR A 88 -10.21 3.97 -19.74
N ARG A 89 -9.63 4.82 -20.61
CA ARG A 89 -9.61 4.56 -22.06
C ARG A 89 -8.84 3.30 -22.40
N GLN A 90 -7.69 3.08 -21.76
CA GLN A 90 -6.80 1.93 -21.99
C GLN A 90 -7.29 0.62 -21.35
N THR A 91 -8.08 0.68 -20.28
CA THR A 91 -8.49 -0.51 -19.52
C THR A 91 -9.62 -1.24 -20.22
N ASP A 92 -9.43 -2.47 -20.68
CA ASP A 92 -10.52 -3.23 -21.28
C ASP A 92 -11.59 -3.61 -20.24
N MET A 93 -12.85 -3.28 -20.55
CA MET A 93 -14.00 -3.55 -19.68
C MET A 93 -15.21 -3.94 -20.52
N PRO A 94 -15.81 -5.14 -20.29
CA PRO A 94 -17.05 -5.55 -20.94
C PRO A 94 -18.21 -4.55 -20.89
N ASP A 95 -18.36 -3.84 -19.79
CA ASP A 95 -19.43 -2.87 -19.51
C ASP A 95 -19.01 -1.42 -19.77
N LYS A 96 -17.88 -1.18 -20.45
CA LYS A 96 -17.41 0.18 -20.74
C LYS A 96 -18.44 0.95 -21.57
N PRO A 97 -18.98 2.08 -21.08
CA PRO A 97 -19.86 2.92 -21.89
C PRO A 97 -19.17 3.36 -23.19
N ARG A 98 -19.85 3.22 -24.34
CA ARG A 98 -19.32 3.60 -25.66
C ARG A 98 -20.25 4.60 -26.36
N ASN A 99 -19.66 5.46 -27.19
CA ASN A 99 -20.39 6.37 -28.06
C ASN A 99 -20.83 5.64 -29.36
N LEU A 100 -21.66 6.31 -30.17
CA LEU A 100 -22.21 5.77 -31.43
C LEU A 100 -21.15 5.28 -32.44
N ILE A 101 -19.92 5.79 -32.33
CA ILE A 101 -18.76 5.40 -33.16
C ILE A 101 -17.88 4.31 -32.53
N GLY A 102 -18.31 3.69 -31.42
CA GLY A 102 -17.60 2.58 -30.78
C GLY A 102 -16.41 2.98 -29.90
N LEU A 103 -16.15 4.28 -29.69
CA LEU A 103 -15.13 4.78 -28.76
C LEU A 103 -15.65 4.82 -27.32
N ALA A 104 -14.75 4.66 -26.34
CA ALA A 104 -15.07 4.83 -24.93
C ALA A 104 -15.69 6.21 -24.67
N LYS A 105 -16.88 6.23 -24.09
CA LYS A 105 -17.62 7.46 -23.78
C LYS A 105 -16.86 8.27 -22.72
N ASP A 106 -16.84 9.58 -22.91
CA ASP A 106 -16.32 10.53 -21.93
C ASP A 106 -17.40 10.74 -20.86
N ILE A 107 -17.19 10.13 -19.70
CA ILE A 107 -18.09 10.20 -18.53
C ILE A 107 -17.41 11.01 -17.41
N PRO A 108 -18.15 11.53 -16.42
CA PRO A 108 -17.55 12.24 -15.28
C PRO A 108 -16.42 11.44 -14.60
N ALA A 109 -15.39 12.14 -14.10
CA ALA A 109 -14.21 11.51 -13.50
C ALA A 109 -14.57 10.56 -12.34
N ALA A 110 -15.58 10.92 -11.54
CA ALA A 110 -16.09 10.08 -10.45
C ALA A 110 -16.67 8.74 -10.96
N GLU A 111 -17.36 8.75 -12.11
CA GLU A 111 -17.88 7.53 -12.73
C GLU A 111 -16.75 6.68 -13.32
N MET A 112 -15.76 7.30 -13.97
CA MET A 112 -14.56 6.58 -14.44
C MET A 112 -13.84 5.89 -13.28
N GLU A 113 -13.66 6.61 -12.17
CA GLU A 113 -13.03 6.09 -10.96
C GLU A 113 -13.82 4.91 -10.39
N SER A 114 -15.15 5.01 -10.30
CA SER A 114 -16.01 3.92 -9.84
C SER A 114 -15.88 2.66 -10.70
N LEU A 115 -15.93 2.81 -12.03
CA LEU A 115 -15.76 1.70 -12.97
C LEU A 115 -14.35 1.09 -12.90
N LEU A 116 -13.31 1.90 -12.73
CA LEU A 116 -11.94 1.40 -12.56
C LEU A 116 -11.80 0.62 -11.24
N LYS A 117 -12.39 1.12 -10.15
CA LYS A 117 -12.39 0.46 -8.84
C LYS A 117 -13.14 -0.86 -8.85
N SER A 118 -14.26 -0.96 -9.58
CA SER A 118 -15.02 -2.22 -9.68
C SER A 118 -14.23 -3.36 -10.33
N ARG A 119 -13.19 -3.03 -11.11
CA ARG A 119 -12.25 -3.99 -11.73
C ARG A 119 -11.11 -4.42 -10.83
N ILE A 120 -10.96 -3.85 -9.64
CA ILE A 120 -9.89 -4.21 -8.72
C ILE A 120 -10.39 -5.33 -7.82
N ALA A 121 -9.87 -6.54 -8.06
CA ALA A 121 -10.12 -7.69 -7.22
C ALA A 121 -9.36 -7.56 -5.90
N VAL A 122 -10.06 -7.79 -4.79
CA VAL A 122 -9.46 -7.93 -3.46
C VAL A 122 -9.32 -9.41 -3.20
N SER A 123 -8.14 -9.96 -3.44
CA SER A 123 -7.83 -11.37 -3.22
C SER A 123 -7.16 -11.59 -1.86
N ASP A 124 -7.28 -12.79 -1.34
CA ASP A 124 -6.57 -13.20 -0.12
C ASP A 124 -5.06 -13.02 -0.27
N GLU A 125 -4.52 -13.29 -1.45
CA GLU A 125 -3.09 -13.11 -1.70
C GLU A 125 -2.67 -11.64 -1.69
N GLY A 126 -3.46 -10.74 -2.29
CA GLY A 126 -3.20 -9.30 -2.20
C GLY A 126 -3.26 -8.78 -0.76
N MET A 127 -4.15 -9.35 0.05
CA MET A 127 -4.24 -9.01 1.48
C MET A 127 -3.08 -9.61 2.31
N ARG A 128 -2.56 -10.79 1.97
CA ARG A 128 -1.31 -11.31 2.55
C ARG A 128 -0.12 -10.45 2.18
N GLU A 129 -0.02 -10.03 0.92
CA GLU A 129 1.06 -9.17 0.47
C GLU A 129 1.01 -7.82 1.20
N LEU A 130 -0.18 -7.23 1.38
CA LEU A 130 -0.36 -6.02 2.19
C LEU A 130 0.14 -6.21 3.63
N ALA A 131 -0.22 -7.32 4.27
CA ALA A 131 0.28 -7.65 5.61
C ALA A 131 1.80 -7.83 5.62
N LEU A 132 2.38 -8.51 4.63
CA LEU A 132 3.82 -8.68 4.50
C LEU A 132 4.53 -7.33 4.38
N GLN A 133 4.06 -6.45 3.49
CA GLN A 133 4.61 -5.11 3.29
C GLN A 133 4.61 -4.30 4.60
N ARG A 134 3.58 -4.42 5.44
CA ARG A 134 3.56 -3.77 6.76
C ARG A 134 4.64 -4.28 7.69
N GLY A 135 4.86 -5.60 7.71
CA GLY A 135 5.95 -6.19 8.47
C GLY A 135 7.31 -5.66 8.02
N LEU A 136 7.51 -5.57 6.70
CA LEU A 136 8.73 -5.02 6.10
C LEU A 136 8.93 -3.55 6.48
N VAL A 137 7.90 -2.70 6.35
CA VAL A 137 7.98 -1.27 6.74
C VAL A 137 8.39 -1.11 8.21
N VAL A 138 7.86 -1.94 9.11
CA VAL A 138 8.22 -1.88 10.53
C VAL A 138 9.65 -2.35 10.77
N ARG A 139 10.09 -3.44 10.11
CA ARG A 139 11.47 -3.90 10.18
C ARG A 139 12.43 -2.83 9.67
N ASP A 140 12.15 -2.26 8.51
CA ASP A 140 13.02 -1.26 7.88
C ASP A 140 13.07 0.01 8.73
N ALA A 141 11.97 0.38 9.40
CA ALA A 141 11.96 1.45 10.39
C ALA A 141 12.82 1.16 11.64
N LEU A 142 12.91 -0.09 12.09
CA LEU A 142 13.81 -0.50 13.18
C LEU A 142 15.27 -0.49 12.73
N ILE A 143 15.56 -0.91 11.49
CA ILE A 143 16.90 -0.81 10.90
C ILE A 143 17.35 0.65 10.81
N ALA A 144 16.46 1.54 10.35
CA ALA A 144 16.73 2.98 10.28
C ALA A 144 17.02 3.60 11.66
N LYS A 145 16.64 2.93 12.76
CA LYS A 145 16.95 3.32 14.14
C LYS A 145 18.25 2.70 14.68
N GLY A 146 19.03 2.04 13.83
CA GLY A 146 20.35 1.49 14.16
C GLY A 146 20.34 0.04 14.64
N LEU A 147 19.21 -0.67 14.53
CA LEU A 147 19.18 -2.09 14.84
C LEU A 147 19.75 -2.94 13.69
N PRO A 148 20.58 -3.94 13.99
CA PRO A 148 21.20 -4.76 12.97
C PRO A 148 20.19 -5.76 12.40
N SER A 149 20.19 -5.91 11.07
CA SER A 149 19.18 -6.66 10.33
C SER A 149 19.10 -8.15 10.72
N GLU A 150 20.22 -8.75 11.13
CA GLU A 150 20.33 -10.14 11.56
C GLU A 150 19.57 -10.44 12.87
N ARG A 151 19.14 -9.41 13.60
CA ARG A 151 18.31 -9.53 14.80
C ARG A 151 16.82 -9.36 14.52
N LEU A 152 16.45 -9.03 13.28
CA LEU A 152 15.10 -8.66 12.89
C LEU A 152 14.54 -9.64 11.86
N PHE A 153 13.56 -10.43 12.28
CA PHE A 153 12.93 -11.46 11.48
C PHE A 153 11.52 -11.04 11.06
N ILE A 154 11.10 -11.48 9.87
CA ILE A 154 9.70 -11.35 9.42
C ILE A 154 9.06 -12.73 9.51
N ALA A 155 7.96 -12.85 10.23
CA ALA A 155 7.14 -14.06 10.24
C ALA A 155 6.08 -14.02 9.12
N SER A 156 5.45 -15.18 8.88
CA SER A 156 4.34 -15.29 7.94
C SER A 156 3.24 -14.27 8.23
N PRO A 157 2.77 -13.49 7.24
CA PRO A 157 1.75 -12.49 7.43
C PRO A 157 0.45 -13.12 7.93
N LYS A 158 -0.29 -12.37 8.75
CA LYS A 158 -1.59 -12.82 9.28
C LYS A 158 -2.71 -11.97 8.72
N MET A 159 -3.83 -12.62 8.46
CA MET A 159 -5.10 -11.95 8.15
C MET A 159 -6.02 -12.12 9.35
N ARG A 160 -6.65 -11.04 9.80
CA ARG A 160 -7.69 -11.12 10.83
C ARG A 160 -8.86 -11.91 10.25
N ALA A 161 -9.27 -12.97 10.93
CA ALA A 161 -10.46 -13.72 10.54
C ALA A 161 -11.68 -12.80 10.64
N GLN A 162 -12.62 -12.98 9.72
CA GLN A 162 -13.81 -12.14 9.60
C GLN A 162 -14.75 -12.25 10.83
N GLU A 163 -14.55 -13.29 11.65
CA GLU A 163 -15.34 -13.56 12.83
C GLU A 163 -14.50 -13.34 14.10
N ALA A 164 -15.09 -12.64 15.07
CA ALA A 164 -14.64 -12.49 16.46
C ALA A 164 -13.62 -11.39 16.82
N SER A 165 -13.79 -10.17 16.30
CA SER A 165 -13.26 -9.01 17.02
C SER A 165 -14.16 -7.78 16.90
N THR A 166 -14.73 -7.37 18.04
CA THR A 166 -15.44 -6.09 18.22
C THR A 166 -14.47 -4.91 18.37
N GLU A 167 -13.16 -5.18 18.38
CA GLU A 167 -12.12 -4.16 18.44
C GLU A 167 -12.05 -3.37 17.13
N ALA A 168 -11.96 -2.04 17.27
CA ALA A 168 -11.73 -1.13 16.16
C ALA A 168 -10.47 -1.55 15.40
N TRP A 169 -10.61 -1.73 14.08
CA TRP A 169 -9.48 -2.11 13.24
C TRP A 169 -8.49 -0.96 13.12
N ALA A 170 -7.21 -1.26 13.35
CA ALA A 170 -6.10 -0.40 13.01
C ALA A 170 -5.01 -1.21 12.28
N PRO A 171 -4.52 -0.73 11.12
CA PRO A 171 -3.38 -1.33 10.45
C PRO A 171 -2.18 -1.46 11.40
N SER A 172 -1.68 -2.67 11.60
CA SER A 172 -0.68 -2.93 12.64
C SER A 172 0.27 -4.07 12.27
N ALA A 173 1.36 -4.16 13.02
CA ALA A 173 2.27 -5.31 13.03
C ALA A 173 2.46 -5.77 14.48
N ARG A 174 2.42 -7.09 14.69
CA ARG A 174 2.72 -7.71 15.97
C ARG A 174 4.22 -7.93 16.11
N LEU A 175 4.74 -7.55 17.27
CA LEU A 175 6.14 -7.67 17.63
C LEU A 175 6.29 -8.77 18.69
N SER A 176 7.21 -9.71 18.46
CA SER A 176 7.53 -10.79 19.41
C SER A 176 9.02 -10.81 19.67
N LEU A 177 9.40 -10.85 20.95
CA LEU A 177 10.79 -10.94 21.38
C LEU A 177 11.11 -12.37 21.77
N THR A 178 12.26 -12.85 21.30
CA THR A 178 12.83 -14.13 21.72
C THR A 178 14.25 -13.92 22.20
N ASN A 179 14.65 -14.63 23.25
CA ASN A 179 16.06 -14.69 23.62
C ASN A 179 16.74 -15.79 22.80
N ASN A 180 18.05 -15.61 22.57
CA ASN A 180 18.90 -16.68 22.07
C ASN A 180 18.95 -17.86 23.05
#